data_AF-A0A7M5UR86-F1
#
_entry.id   AF-A0A7M5UR86-F1
#
_cell.length_a   1.000
_cell.length_b   1.000
_cell.length_c   1.000
_cell.angle_alpha   90.00
_cell.angle_beta   90.00
_cell.angle_gamma   90.00
#
_symmetry.space_group_name_H-M   'P 1'
#
loop_
_entity.id
_entity.type
_entity.pdbx_description
1 polymer ?
#
loop_
_entity_poly.entity_id
_entity_poly.type
_entity_poly.pdbx_seq_one_letter_code
_entity_poly.pdbx_strand_id
1 'polypeptide(L)'
;MINNEVTLEEDSYIVDDTHKVLREKERSTPKFQGNSPQLCFRRYLVDWLALIGEKLHLTHGMVHLGVALMDSVMDKMDFPKQNQLNLMAICCLYVATKVDERDDLIPRVQTLKSIFTNDFEVEDFLEMELNIMSLLEWRLLLPTPVHFIGFYLEYSIDENDKHSGETITHPQKAKMYLRKYTMYFLEVALQNHEFNHYLPSIVTSSAIAASRLCLKITPTWCHSLEWITKYDSQQIEECVDKMIRLYQEDDDRSK
;
A
#
# COMPACT_ATOMS: atom_id res chain seq x y z
N MET A 1 -36.50 6.50 12.94
CA MET A 1 -35.30 6.67 13.79
C MET A 1 -34.63 5.35 14.11
N ILE A 2 -35.35 4.22 14.23
CA ILE A 2 -34.77 2.90 14.54
C ILE A 2 -33.92 2.31 13.39
N ASN A 3 -34.25 2.60 12.12
CA ASN A 3 -33.52 2.01 10.97
C ASN A 3 -32.11 2.57 10.74
N ASN A 4 -31.75 3.72 11.30
CA ASN A 4 -30.43 4.33 11.07
C ASN A 4 -29.39 3.85 12.10
N GLU A 5 -29.82 3.51 13.32
CA GLU A 5 -28.93 2.99 14.37
C GLU A 5 -28.53 1.54 14.08
N VAL A 6 -29.47 0.71 13.62
CA VAL A 6 -29.19 -0.69 13.25
C VAL A 6 -28.20 -0.80 12.08
N THR A 7 -28.32 0.04 11.05
CA THR A 7 -27.36 0.07 9.93
C THR A 7 -25.97 0.53 10.35
N LEU A 8 -25.87 1.49 11.28
CA LEU A 8 -24.58 1.98 11.77
C LEU A 8 -23.88 0.96 12.68
N GLU A 9 -24.64 0.20 13.48
CA GLU A 9 -24.11 -0.91 14.29
C GLU A 9 -23.66 -2.09 13.42
N GLU A 10 -24.43 -2.45 12.39
CA GLU A 10 -24.06 -3.49 11.42
C GLU A 10 -22.80 -3.10 10.61
N ASP A 11 -22.73 -1.85 10.12
CA ASP A 11 -21.56 -1.33 9.40
C ASP A 11 -20.32 -1.28 10.32
N SER A 12 -20.48 -0.87 11.57
CA SER A 12 -19.37 -0.85 12.55
C SER A 12 -18.88 -2.25 12.91
N TYR A 13 -19.77 -3.24 13.01
CA TYR A 13 -19.43 -4.63 13.30
C TYR A 13 -18.65 -5.28 12.12
N ILE A 14 -19.09 -5.04 10.88
CA ILE A 14 -18.43 -5.56 9.67
C ILE A 14 -17.02 -4.97 9.49
N VAL A 15 -16.84 -3.68 9.82
CA VAL A 15 -15.53 -3.01 9.73
C VAL A 15 -14.52 -3.61 10.71
N ASP A 16 -14.94 -3.93 11.95
CA ASP A 16 -14.06 -4.55 12.95
C ASP A 16 -13.66 -5.99 12.56
N ASP A 17 -14.62 -6.79 12.09
CA ASP A 17 -14.34 -8.15 11.60
C ASP A 17 -13.41 -8.14 10.38
N THR A 18 -13.60 -7.19 9.45
CA THR A 18 -12.74 -7.03 8.27
C THR A 18 -11.31 -6.64 8.67
N HIS A 19 -11.16 -5.69 9.60
CA HIS A 19 -9.84 -5.28 10.10
C HIS A 19 -9.10 -6.45 10.75
N LYS A 20 -9.81 -7.23 11.58
CA LYS A 20 -9.25 -8.41 12.25
C LYS A 20 -8.74 -9.45 11.26
N VAL A 21 -9.56 -9.81 10.26
CA VAL A 21 -9.16 -10.75 9.20
C VAL A 21 -7.92 -10.24 8.44
N LEU A 22 -7.88 -8.94 8.13
CA LEU A 22 -6.74 -8.34 7.44
C LEU A 22 -5.45 -8.44 8.29
N ARG A 23 -5.53 -8.22 9.60
CA ARG A 23 -4.40 -8.36 10.55
C ARG A 23 -3.94 -9.81 10.71
N GLU A 24 -4.85 -10.77 10.70
CA GLU A 24 -4.51 -12.21 10.72
C GLU A 24 -3.81 -12.65 9.43
N LYS A 25 -4.32 -12.16 8.29
CA LYS A 25 -3.71 -12.41 6.98
C LYS A 25 -2.32 -11.80 6.87
N GLU A 26 -2.15 -10.60 7.39
CA GLU A 26 -0.87 -9.90 7.44
C GLU A 26 0.18 -10.73 8.20
N ARG A 27 -0.20 -11.28 9.36
CA ARG A 27 0.69 -12.11 10.19
C ARG A 27 1.02 -13.48 9.57
N SER A 28 0.15 -14.01 8.73
CA SER A 28 0.36 -15.30 8.05
C SER A 28 1.03 -15.16 6.67
N THR A 29 1.18 -13.92 6.17
CA THR A 29 1.88 -13.64 4.92
C THR A 29 3.38 -13.93 5.09
N PRO A 30 4.01 -14.69 4.17
CA PRO A 30 5.45 -14.93 4.22
C PRO A 30 6.24 -13.63 4.27
N LYS A 31 7.29 -13.58 5.10
CA LYS A 31 8.14 -12.39 5.21
C LYS A 31 8.95 -12.20 3.94
N PHE A 32 9.03 -10.94 3.50
CA PHE A 32 9.92 -10.52 2.42
C PHE A 32 11.37 -10.83 2.78
N GLN A 33 12.07 -11.52 1.88
CA GLN A 33 13.47 -11.93 2.06
C GLN A 33 14.43 -10.89 1.48
N GLY A 34 14.09 -10.26 0.36
CA GLY A 34 14.92 -9.21 -0.24
C GLY A 34 16.28 -9.71 -0.73
N ASN A 35 16.40 -11.00 -1.03
CA ASN A 35 17.65 -11.63 -1.47
C ASN A 35 17.68 -11.87 -2.99
N SER A 36 16.64 -11.45 -3.71
CA SER A 36 16.52 -11.56 -5.16
C SER A 36 17.69 -10.86 -5.88
N PRO A 37 18.33 -11.50 -6.87
CA PRO A 37 19.36 -10.85 -7.67
C PRO A 37 18.80 -9.76 -8.59
N GLN A 38 17.47 -9.67 -8.74
CA GLN A 38 16.79 -8.62 -9.51
C GLN A 38 16.39 -7.40 -8.66
N LEU A 39 16.66 -7.41 -7.36
CA LEU A 39 16.22 -6.35 -6.43
C LEU A 39 16.74 -4.95 -6.83
N CYS A 40 17.89 -4.87 -7.48
CA CYS A 40 18.44 -3.61 -8.00
C CYS A 40 17.57 -2.95 -9.08
N PHE A 41 16.74 -3.72 -9.80
CA PHE A 41 15.79 -3.20 -10.79
C PHE A 41 14.44 -2.83 -10.19
N ARG A 42 14.16 -3.23 -8.94
CA ARG A 42 12.84 -3.05 -8.31
C ARG A 42 12.39 -1.60 -8.34
N ARG A 43 13.27 -0.65 -7.99
CA ARG A 43 12.92 0.79 -7.95
C ARG A 43 12.39 1.27 -9.30
N TYR A 44 13.06 0.89 -10.38
CA TYR A 44 12.63 1.18 -11.74
C TYR A 44 11.31 0.49 -12.09
N LEU A 45 11.13 -0.77 -11.70
CA LEU A 45 9.90 -1.50 -11.95
C LEU A 45 8.70 -0.88 -11.21
N VAL A 46 8.86 -0.44 -9.97
CA VAL A 46 7.78 0.22 -9.22
C VAL A 46 7.39 1.54 -9.88
N ASP A 47 8.35 2.39 -10.27
CA ASP A 47 8.07 3.62 -11.03
C ASP A 47 7.31 3.30 -12.33
N TRP A 48 7.76 2.25 -13.03
CA TRP A 48 7.14 1.83 -14.28
C TRP A 48 5.71 1.30 -14.08
N LEU A 49 5.47 0.46 -13.07
CA LEU A 49 4.14 -0.03 -12.72
C LEU A 49 3.21 1.08 -12.27
N ALA A 50 3.71 2.11 -11.57
CA ALA A 50 2.92 3.28 -11.20
C ALA A 50 2.45 4.07 -12.44
N LEU A 51 3.35 4.32 -13.41
CA LEU A 51 3.01 4.97 -14.68
C LEU A 51 2.00 4.16 -15.49
N ILE A 52 2.14 2.82 -15.47
CA ILE A 52 1.19 1.92 -16.12
C ILE A 52 -0.18 1.99 -15.44
N GLY A 53 -0.19 1.95 -14.10
CA GLY A 53 -1.40 2.10 -13.31
C GLY A 53 -2.15 3.39 -13.63
N GLU A 54 -1.43 4.51 -13.77
CA GLU A 54 -2.02 5.79 -14.17
C GLU A 54 -2.65 5.73 -15.57
N LYS A 55 -1.95 5.18 -16.56
CA LYS A 55 -2.47 5.01 -17.94
C LYS A 55 -3.71 4.12 -18.01
N LEU A 56 -3.80 3.15 -17.12
CA LEU A 56 -4.91 2.22 -17.01
C LEU A 56 -6.01 2.69 -16.04
N HIS A 57 -5.83 3.87 -15.41
CA HIS A 57 -6.71 4.39 -14.36
C HIS A 57 -6.94 3.41 -13.19
N LEU A 58 -5.93 2.61 -12.86
CA LEU A 58 -5.96 1.71 -11.73
C LEU A 58 -5.89 2.50 -10.42
N THR A 59 -6.39 1.88 -9.35
CA THR A 59 -6.22 2.47 -8.02
C THR A 59 -4.86 2.18 -7.41
N HIS A 60 -4.49 3.02 -6.43
CA HIS A 60 -3.36 2.75 -5.53
C HIS A 60 -3.42 1.34 -4.92
N GLY A 61 -4.61 0.86 -4.51
CA GLY A 61 -4.82 -0.50 -4.01
C GLY A 61 -4.27 -1.58 -4.96
N MET A 62 -4.66 -1.50 -6.23
CA MET A 62 -4.22 -2.43 -7.27
C MET A 62 -2.72 -2.32 -7.57
N VAL A 63 -2.17 -1.10 -7.64
CA VAL A 63 -0.74 -0.90 -7.89
C VAL A 63 0.10 -1.43 -6.73
N HIS A 64 -0.27 -1.12 -5.50
CA HIS A 64 0.40 -1.62 -4.29
C HIS A 64 0.35 -3.14 -4.22
N LEU A 65 -0.80 -3.74 -4.54
CA LEU A 65 -0.93 -5.20 -4.62
C LEU A 65 -0.06 -5.79 -5.73
N GLY A 66 -0.04 -5.18 -6.91
CA GLY A 66 0.82 -5.60 -8.02
C GLY A 66 2.30 -5.61 -7.66
N VAL A 67 2.77 -4.59 -6.95
CA VAL A 67 4.15 -4.51 -6.43
C VAL A 67 4.40 -5.57 -5.35
N ALA A 68 3.46 -5.80 -4.43
CA ALA A 68 3.60 -6.84 -3.41
C ALA A 68 3.68 -8.26 -4.01
N LEU A 69 2.90 -8.53 -5.06
CA LEU A 69 2.97 -9.76 -5.83
C LEU A 69 4.32 -9.88 -6.56
N MET A 70 4.77 -8.80 -7.21
CA MET A 70 6.07 -8.75 -7.88
C MET A 70 7.22 -9.06 -6.91
N ASP A 71 7.24 -8.43 -5.73
CA ASP A 71 8.24 -8.70 -4.69
C ASP A 71 8.22 -10.16 -4.22
N SER A 72 7.02 -10.71 -4.01
CA SER A 72 6.84 -12.11 -3.60
C SER A 72 7.29 -13.11 -4.67
N VAL A 73 7.14 -12.77 -5.95
CA VAL A 73 7.61 -13.59 -7.07
C VAL A 73 9.12 -13.52 -7.20
N MET A 74 9.73 -12.33 -7.10
CA MET A 74 11.18 -12.15 -7.14
C MET A 74 11.90 -12.88 -6.00
N ASP A 75 11.28 -12.98 -4.82
CA ASP A 75 11.83 -13.77 -3.70
C ASP A 75 11.83 -15.28 -3.95
N LYS A 76 11.03 -15.78 -4.92
CA LYS A 76 10.86 -17.21 -5.19
C LYS A 76 11.44 -17.67 -6.53
N MET A 77 11.69 -16.76 -7.46
CA MET A 77 12.10 -17.09 -8.83
C MET A 77 13.06 -16.05 -9.39
N ASP A 78 14.11 -16.55 -10.05
CA ASP A 78 15.07 -15.71 -10.76
C ASP A 78 14.65 -15.42 -12.21
N PHE A 79 14.85 -14.18 -12.63
CA PHE A 79 14.66 -13.68 -13.99
C PHE A 79 15.97 -13.14 -14.56
N PRO A 80 16.77 -13.96 -15.27
CA PRO A 80 18.06 -13.54 -15.82
C PRO A 80 17.95 -12.53 -16.98
N LYS A 81 16.78 -12.45 -17.64
CA LYS A 81 16.55 -11.58 -18.80
C LYS A 81 15.59 -10.45 -18.44
N GLN A 82 15.97 -9.22 -18.77
CA GLN A 82 15.15 -8.01 -18.50
C GLN A 82 13.72 -8.12 -19.07
N ASN A 83 13.55 -8.65 -20.29
CA ASN A 83 12.23 -8.76 -20.91
C ASN A 83 11.30 -9.71 -20.12
N GLN A 84 11.84 -10.78 -19.54
CA GLN A 84 11.06 -11.71 -18.70
C GLN A 84 10.71 -11.08 -17.35
N LEU A 85 11.64 -10.31 -16.76
CA LEU A 85 11.39 -9.55 -15.53
C LEU A 85 10.30 -8.50 -15.74
N ASN A 86 10.36 -7.75 -16.85
CA ASN A 86 9.35 -6.75 -17.21
C ASN A 86 7.98 -7.40 -17.46
N LEU A 87 7.95 -8.53 -18.17
CA LEU A 87 6.71 -9.29 -18.40
C LEU A 87 6.11 -9.77 -17.07
N MET A 88 6.93 -10.34 -16.18
CA MET A 88 6.49 -10.77 -14.84
C MET A 88 5.91 -9.61 -14.03
N ALA A 89 6.57 -8.46 -14.01
CA ALA A 89 6.10 -7.28 -13.27
C ALA A 89 4.72 -6.80 -13.76
N ILE A 90 4.53 -6.73 -15.09
CA ILE A 90 3.23 -6.39 -15.69
C ILE A 90 2.18 -7.45 -15.35
N CYS A 91 2.50 -8.73 -15.47
CA CYS A 91 1.58 -9.81 -15.14
C CYS A 91 1.16 -9.76 -13.67
N CYS A 92 2.06 -9.40 -12.74
CA CYS A 92 1.71 -9.19 -11.33
C CYS A 92 0.70 -8.05 -11.15
N LEU A 93 0.90 -6.92 -11.85
CA LEU A 93 -0.07 -5.82 -11.84
C LEU A 93 -1.40 -6.23 -12.45
N TYR A 94 -1.40 -6.99 -13.55
CA TYR A 94 -2.61 -7.50 -14.17
C TYR A 94 -3.37 -8.46 -13.24
N VAL A 95 -2.67 -9.40 -12.59
CA VAL A 95 -3.25 -10.28 -11.57
C VAL A 95 -3.89 -9.46 -10.45
N ALA A 96 -3.23 -8.39 -9.98
CA ALA A 96 -3.81 -7.49 -8.98
C ALA A 96 -5.13 -6.85 -9.44
N THR A 97 -5.27 -6.46 -10.72
CA THR A 97 -6.55 -5.94 -11.24
C THR A 97 -7.67 -6.98 -11.22
N LYS A 98 -7.36 -8.26 -11.41
CA LYS A 98 -8.36 -9.35 -11.39
C LYS A 98 -8.74 -9.80 -9.98
N VAL A 99 -7.92 -9.48 -8.98
CA VAL A 99 -8.18 -9.78 -7.57
C VAL A 99 -9.08 -8.72 -6.94
N ASP A 100 -9.05 -7.49 -7.45
CA ASP A 100 -9.95 -6.41 -7.05
C ASP A 100 -11.36 -6.67 -7.60
N GLU A 101 -12.40 -6.24 -6.88
CA GLU A 101 -13.81 -6.51 -7.22
C GLU A 101 -14.35 -5.65 -8.38
N ARG A 102 -13.51 -4.79 -8.96
CA ARG A 102 -13.88 -3.86 -10.04
C ARG A 102 -13.51 -4.38 -11.41
N ASP A 103 -14.40 -5.22 -11.94
CA ASP A 103 -14.26 -5.85 -13.25
C ASP A 103 -14.09 -4.84 -14.41
N ASP A 104 -14.60 -3.61 -14.27
CA ASP A 104 -14.50 -2.54 -15.27
C ASP A 104 -13.07 -2.02 -15.46
N LEU A 105 -12.19 -2.25 -14.48
CA LEU A 105 -10.80 -1.85 -14.49
C LEU A 105 -9.84 -2.95 -14.97
N ILE A 106 -10.34 -4.15 -15.29
CA ILE A 106 -9.53 -5.25 -15.81
C ILE A 106 -9.20 -4.96 -17.29
N PRO A 107 -7.92 -4.66 -17.62
CA PRO A 107 -7.55 -4.34 -19.00
C PRO A 107 -7.54 -5.60 -19.87
N ARG A 108 -7.84 -5.43 -21.16
CA ARG A 108 -7.61 -6.52 -22.13
C ARG A 108 -6.11 -6.69 -22.36
N VAL A 109 -5.67 -7.93 -22.59
CA VAL A 109 -4.26 -8.22 -22.90
C VAL A 109 -3.78 -7.47 -24.15
N GLN A 110 -4.66 -7.20 -25.13
CA GLN A 110 -4.30 -6.38 -26.29
C GLN A 110 -4.02 -4.92 -25.91
N THR A 111 -4.78 -4.36 -24.96
CA THR A 111 -4.54 -3.01 -24.43
C THR A 111 -3.17 -2.95 -23.74
N LEU A 112 -2.86 -3.97 -22.94
CA LEU A 112 -1.55 -4.15 -22.32
C LEU A 112 -0.42 -4.15 -23.37
N LYS A 113 -0.51 -4.97 -24.43
CA LYS A 113 0.49 -5.02 -25.51
C LYS A 113 0.72 -3.66 -26.17
N SER A 114 -0.33 -2.85 -26.35
CA SER A 114 -0.19 -1.50 -26.91
C SER A 114 0.51 -0.50 -25.98
N ILE A 115 0.35 -0.65 -24.66
CA ILE A 115 0.91 0.30 -23.67
C ILE A 115 2.39 -0.01 -23.40
N PHE A 116 2.79 -1.28 -23.44
CA PHE A 116 4.07 -1.71 -22.86
C PHE A 116 5.26 -1.67 -23.81
N THR A 117 5.06 -1.49 -25.12
CA THR A 117 6.12 -1.50 -26.15
C THR A 117 7.09 -2.68 -26.05
N ASN A 118 6.71 -3.72 -25.28
CA ASN A 118 7.52 -4.88 -24.99
C ASN A 118 7.09 -5.97 -25.96
N ASP A 119 8.05 -6.57 -26.65
CA ASP A 119 7.81 -7.64 -27.61
C ASP A 119 7.54 -8.95 -26.86
N PHE A 120 6.32 -9.08 -26.31
CA PHE A 120 5.82 -10.35 -25.77
C PHE A 120 4.65 -10.86 -26.62
N GLU A 121 4.58 -12.18 -26.76
CA GLU A 121 3.42 -12.84 -27.33
C GLU A 121 2.33 -13.07 -26.27
N VAL A 122 1.08 -13.14 -26.72
CA VAL A 122 -0.07 -13.29 -25.81
C VAL A 122 0.04 -14.60 -25.04
N GLU A 123 0.56 -15.65 -25.68
CA GLU A 123 0.84 -16.95 -25.10
C GLU A 123 1.86 -16.85 -23.95
N ASP A 124 2.96 -16.11 -24.15
CA ASP A 124 3.97 -15.89 -23.10
C ASP A 124 3.37 -15.17 -21.88
N PHE A 125 2.47 -14.21 -22.13
CA PHE A 125 1.79 -13.48 -21.07
C PHE A 125 0.88 -14.38 -20.25
N LEU A 126 0.07 -15.22 -20.91
CA LEU A 126 -0.83 -16.16 -20.24
C LEU A 126 -0.07 -17.23 -19.46
N GLU A 127 1.05 -17.71 -20.01
CA GLU A 127 1.94 -18.64 -19.31
C GLU A 127 2.55 -17.99 -18.07
N MET A 128 3.07 -16.77 -18.19
CA MET A 128 3.63 -16.02 -17.06
C MET A 128 2.57 -15.78 -15.97
N GLU A 129 1.36 -15.40 -16.35
CA GLU A 129 0.25 -15.23 -15.42
C GLU A 129 -0.06 -16.52 -14.63
N LEU A 130 -0.20 -17.65 -15.31
CA LEU A 130 -0.47 -18.94 -14.68
C LEU A 130 0.69 -19.37 -13.77
N ASN A 131 1.93 -19.12 -14.18
CA ASN A 131 3.13 -19.38 -13.40
C ASN A 131 3.16 -18.54 -12.12
N ILE A 132 2.84 -17.25 -12.19
CA ILE A 132 2.74 -16.37 -11.01
C ILE A 132 1.70 -16.91 -10.03
N MET A 133 0.48 -17.19 -10.50
CA MET A 133 -0.59 -17.68 -9.63
C MET A 133 -0.22 -19.03 -8.98
N SER A 134 0.41 -19.92 -9.73
CA SER A 134 0.87 -21.22 -9.24
C SER A 134 2.02 -21.09 -8.23
N LEU A 135 3.01 -20.23 -8.52
CA LEU A 135 4.16 -19.96 -7.64
C LEU A 135 3.73 -19.33 -6.30
N LEU A 136 2.65 -18.56 -6.31
CA LEU A 136 2.05 -17.96 -5.12
C LEU A 136 0.98 -18.86 -4.48
N GLU A 137 0.80 -20.09 -4.95
CA GLU A 137 -0.19 -21.05 -4.44
C GLU A 137 -1.60 -20.45 -4.37
N TRP A 138 -1.94 -19.59 -5.35
CA TRP A 138 -3.21 -18.86 -5.43
C TRP A 138 -3.49 -17.93 -4.24
N ARG A 139 -2.48 -17.62 -3.41
CA ARG A 139 -2.57 -16.64 -2.31
C ARG A 139 -2.31 -15.23 -2.83
N LEU A 140 -3.25 -14.72 -3.63
CA LEU A 140 -3.06 -13.48 -4.42
C LEU A 140 -3.46 -12.20 -3.68
N LEU A 141 -4.31 -12.29 -2.67
CA LEU A 141 -4.76 -11.11 -1.92
C LEU A 141 -3.79 -10.83 -0.76
N LEU A 142 -2.62 -10.28 -1.07
CA LEU A 142 -1.61 -9.92 -0.07
C LEU A 142 -2.00 -8.60 0.64
N PRO A 143 -2.07 -8.55 1.98
CA PRO A 143 -2.28 -7.30 2.69
C PRO A 143 -1.16 -6.31 2.40
N THR A 144 -1.53 -5.12 1.93
CA THR A 144 -0.61 -4.00 1.68
C THR A 144 -0.97 -2.82 2.56
N PRO A 145 -0.04 -1.86 2.81
CA PRO A 145 -0.30 -0.73 3.71
C PRO A 145 -1.58 0.05 3.36
N VAL A 146 -1.86 0.24 2.06
CA VAL A 146 -3.05 0.99 1.61
C VAL A 146 -4.38 0.38 2.07
N HIS A 147 -4.43 -0.94 2.33
CA HIS A 147 -5.65 -1.59 2.85
C HIS A 147 -5.98 -1.16 4.29
N PHE A 148 -4.99 -0.72 5.08
CA PHE A 148 -5.20 -0.30 6.46
C PHE A 148 -5.62 1.17 6.60
N ILE A 149 -5.45 1.99 5.55
CA ILE A 149 -5.69 3.44 5.59
C ILE A 149 -7.12 3.74 6.04
N GLY A 150 -8.10 3.04 5.47
CA GLY A 150 -9.52 3.29 5.72
C GLY A 150 -9.86 3.15 7.20
N PHE A 151 -9.32 2.12 7.85
CA PHE A 151 -9.54 1.87 9.27
C PHE A 151 -8.86 2.92 10.15
N TYR A 152 -7.61 3.28 9.84
CA TYR A 152 -6.80 4.11 10.74
C TYR A 152 -7.06 5.60 10.58
N LEU A 153 -7.37 6.07 9.36
CA LEU A 153 -7.71 7.48 9.15
C LEU A 153 -8.99 7.90 9.86
N GLU A 154 -9.93 6.99 10.11
CA GLU A 154 -11.15 7.31 10.86
C GLU A 154 -10.84 7.78 12.29
N TYR A 155 -9.82 7.21 12.92
CA TYR A 155 -9.39 7.51 14.29
C TYR A 155 -8.16 8.42 14.36
N SER A 156 -7.85 9.08 13.25
CA SER A 156 -6.58 9.80 13.10
C SER A 156 -6.60 11.27 13.52
N ILE A 157 -7.75 11.79 14.00
CA ILE A 157 -7.88 13.11 14.60
C ILE A 157 -8.87 13.03 15.77
N ASP A 158 -8.40 13.37 16.96
CA ASP A 158 -9.20 13.43 18.18
C ASP A 158 -9.70 14.85 18.48
N GLU A 159 -10.76 14.98 19.27
CA GLU A 159 -11.33 16.29 19.66
C GLU A 159 -10.33 17.21 20.39
N ASN A 160 -9.38 16.60 21.12
CA ASN A 160 -8.37 17.31 21.89
C ASN A 160 -7.08 17.58 21.10
N ASP A 161 -7.00 17.13 19.85
CA ASP A 161 -5.84 17.38 19.01
C ASP A 161 -5.67 18.86 18.71
N LYS A 162 -4.40 19.27 18.65
CA LYS A 162 -4.02 20.64 18.33
C LYS A 162 -3.21 20.69 17.05
N HIS A 163 -3.52 21.64 16.18
CA HIS A 163 -2.71 21.98 15.01
C HIS A 163 -1.85 23.20 15.32
N SER A 164 -0.53 23.05 15.27
CA SER A 164 0.43 24.12 15.62
C SER A 164 0.20 24.73 17.01
N GLY A 165 -0.28 23.92 17.97
CA GLY A 165 -0.57 24.35 19.35
C GLY A 165 -1.96 24.94 19.57
N GLU A 166 -2.76 25.10 18.53
CA GLU A 166 -4.13 25.64 18.60
C GLU A 166 -5.18 24.55 18.36
N THR A 167 -6.39 24.74 18.89
CA THR A 167 -7.51 23.81 18.67
C THR A 167 -7.84 23.70 17.18
N ILE A 168 -8.06 22.47 16.71
CA ILE A 168 -8.46 22.23 15.32
C ILE A 168 -9.90 22.71 15.12
N THR A 169 -10.06 23.83 14.41
CA THR A 169 -11.39 24.41 14.09
C THR A 169 -12.09 23.73 12.92
N HIS A 170 -11.33 23.04 12.07
CA HIS A 170 -11.84 22.39 10.86
C HIS A 170 -11.33 20.94 10.74
N PRO A 171 -11.85 20.01 11.56
CA PRO A 171 -11.35 18.63 11.63
C PRO A 171 -11.44 17.89 10.28
N GLN A 172 -12.49 18.13 9.49
CA GLN A 172 -12.62 17.52 8.16
C GLN A 172 -11.52 17.97 7.19
N LYS A 173 -11.15 19.26 7.24
CA LYS A 173 -10.06 19.81 6.43
C LYS A 173 -8.71 19.23 6.88
N ALA A 174 -8.49 19.12 8.18
CA ALA A 174 -7.30 18.48 8.73
C ALA A 174 -7.21 17.00 8.30
N LYS A 175 -8.29 16.24 8.39
CA LYS A 175 -8.36 14.82 7.95
C LYS A 175 -8.08 14.67 6.45
N MET A 176 -8.57 15.60 5.62
CA MET A 176 -8.25 15.63 4.19
C MET A 176 -6.75 15.84 3.92
N TYR A 177 -6.09 16.79 4.59
CA TYR A 177 -4.65 16.98 4.44
C TYR A 177 -3.87 15.79 4.98
N LEU A 178 -4.29 15.25 6.12
CA LEU A 178 -3.66 14.07 6.71
C LEU A 178 -3.71 12.89 5.75
N ARG A 179 -4.87 12.61 5.13
CA ARG A 179 -5.01 11.59 4.09
C ARG A 179 -4.03 11.78 2.93
N LYS A 180 -3.84 13.03 2.46
CA LYS A 180 -2.90 13.34 1.37
C LYS A 180 -1.45 13.02 1.77
N TYR A 181 -1.03 13.47 2.95
CA TYR A 181 0.32 13.17 3.46
C TYR A 181 0.51 11.68 3.73
N THR A 182 -0.50 10.99 4.26
CA THR A 182 -0.44 9.55 4.52
C THR A 182 -0.25 8.80 3.20
N MET A 183 -1.03 9.14 2.17
CA MET A 183 -0.84 8.51 0.86
C MET A 183 0.56 8.79 0.29
N TYR A 184 1.05 10.03 0.39
CA TYR A 184 2.43 10.36 -0.02
C TYR A 184 3.47 9.46 0.68
N PHE A 185 3.40 9.32 2.00
CA PHE A 185 4.32 8.44 2.74
C PHE A 185 4.20 6.97 2.36
N LEU A 186 3.00 6.51 1.99
CA LEU A 186 2.81 5.16 1.49
C LEU A 186 3.37 4.95 0.09
N GLU A 187 3.35 5.96 -0.78
CA GLU A 187 4.06 5.92 -2.07
C GLU A 187 5.58 5.90 -1.86
N VAL A 188 6.10 6.67 -0.91
CA VAL A 188 7.53 6.60 -0.50
C VAL A 188 7.86 5.19 0.02
N ALA A 189 6.99 4.61 0.85
CA ALA A 189 7.19 3.27 1.38
C ALA A 189 7.14 2.19 0.28
N LEU A 190 6.24 2.32 -0.69
CA LEU A 190 6.14 1.41 -1.82
C LEU A 190 7.45 1.38 -2.64
N GLN A 191 8.07 2.54 -2.81
CA GLN A 191 9.28 2.70 -3.60
C GLN A 191 10.53 2.11 -2.95
N ASN A 192 10.60 2.11 -1.60
CA ASN A 192 11.73 1.58 -0.86
C ASN A 192 11.41 0.19 -0.24
N HIS A 193 11.99 -0.87 -0.80
CA HIS A 193 11.75 -2.25 -0.37
C HIS A 193 12.10 -2.53 1.10
N GLU A 194 12.92 -1.72 1.74
CA GLU A 194 13.23 -1.91 3.15
C GLU A 194 11.99 -1.76 4.04
N PHE A 195 10.92 -1.09 3.56
CA PHE A 195 9.65 -1.03 4.29
C PHE A 195 8.91 -2.37 4.30
N ASN A 196 9.23 -3.30 3.39
CA ASN A 196 8.64 -4.64 3.36
C ASN A 196 9.07 -5.52 4.54
N HIS A 197 10.07 -5.09 5.33
CA HIS A 197 10.44 -5.76 6.58
C HIS A 197 9.50 -5.44 7.75
N TYR A 198 8.72 -4.35 7.66
CA TYR A 198 7.69 -4.04 8.63
C TYR A 198 6.36 -4.68 8.21
N LEU A 199 5.48 -4.86 9.20
CA LEU A 199 4.10 -5.23 8.92
C LEU A 199 3.40 -4.08 8.17
N PRO A 200 2.63 -4.34 7.10
CA PRO A 200 1.83 -3.34 6.38
C PRO A 200 1.06 -2.34 7.27
N SER A 201 0.45 -2.82 8.36
CA SER A 201 -0.23 -2.05 9.40
C SER A 201 0.69 -1.11 10.16
N ILE A 202 1.95 -1.52 10.44
CA ILE A 202 2.97 -0.64 11.03
C ILE A 202 3.31 0.44 10.02
N VAL A 203 3.53 0.09 8.74
CA VAL A 203 3.82 1.07 7.69
C VAL A 203 2.70 2.12 7.59
N THR A 204 1.43 1.70 7.64
CA THR A 204 0.30 2.64 7.63
C THR A 204 0.22 3.50 8.89
N SER A 205 0.41 2.91 10.07
CA SER A 205 0.47 3.64 11.34
C SER A 205 1.58 4.69 11.32
N SER A 206 2.78 4.30 10.86
CA SER A 206 3.93 5.19 10.74
C SER A 206 3.68 6.29 9.72
N ALA A 207 3.02 5.99 8.59
CA ALA A 207 2.64 7.01 7.61
C ALA A 207 1.67 8.04 8.20
N ILE A 208 0.70 7.61 9.03
CA ILE A 208 -0.21 8.53 9.73
C ILE A 208 0.55 9.38 10.76
N ALA A 209 1.42 8.76 11.57
CA ALA A 209 2.23 9.49 12.56
C ALA A 209 3.18 10.51 11.90
N ALA A 210 3.87 10.11 10.83
CA ALA A 210 4.72 11.01 10.03
C ALA A 210 3.91 12.17 9.42
N SER A 211 2.69 11.88 8.95
CA SER A 211 1.77 12.91 8.45
C SER A 211 1.36 13.89 9.55
N ARG A 212 1.05 13.41 10.77
CA ARG A 212 0.73 14.26 11.93
C ARG A 212 1.92 15.14 12.31
N LEU A 213 3.15 14.62 12.27
CA LEU A 213 4.38 15.40 12.49
C LEU A 213 4.52 16.53 11.45
N CYS A 214 4.43 16.23 10.16
CA CYS A 214 4.53 17.22 9.08
C CYS A 214 3.45 18.31 9.19
N LEU A 215 2.23 17.92 9.59
CA LEU A 215 1.11 18.84 9.78
C LEU A 215 1.09 19.51 11.16
N LYS A 216 2.10 19.27 12.02
CA LYS A 216 2.18 19.82 13.38
C LYS A 216 0.94 19.52 14.22
N ILE A 217 0.37 18.34 14.05
CA ILE A 217 -0.76 17.85 14.85
C ILE A 217 -0.20 17.17 16.11
N THR A 218 -0.70 17.58 17.27
CA THR A 218 -0.23 17.10 18.58
C THR A 218 -1.39 16.59 19.44
N PRO A 219 -1.19 15.49 20.20
CA PRO A 219 0.02 14.64 20.25
C PRO A 219 0.27 13.89 18.94
N THR A 220 1.51 13.54 18.60
CA THR A 220 1.80 12.82 17.34
C THR A 220 1.09 11.48 17.27
N TRP A 221 1.07 10.74 18.37
CA TRP A 221 0.36 9.47 18.51
C TRP A 221 -0.73 9.65 19.57
N CYS A 222 -1.99 9.57 19.17
CA CYS A 222 -3.14 9.76 20.06
C CYS A 222 -3.71 8.43 20.55
N HIS A 223 -4.54 8.49 21.58
CA HIS A 223 -5.12 7.30 22.20
C HIS A 223 -6.01 6.51 21.22
N SER A 224 -6.77 7.19 20.36
CA SER A 224 -7.63 6.53 19.38
C SER A 224 -6.82 5.70 18.36
N LEU A 225 -5.65 6.20 17.94
CA LEU A 225 -4.74 5.46 17.06
C LEU A 225 -4.11 4.25 17.76
N GLU A 226 -3.67 4.41 19.02
CA GLU A 226 -3.18 3.28 19.82
C GLU A 226 -4.27 2.21 20.00
N TRP A 227 -5.51 2.64 20.26
CA TRP A 227 -6.66 1.75 20.43
C TRP A 227 -7.00 0.95 19.17
N ILE A 228 -7.10 1.57 17.99
CA ILE A 228 -7.49 0.85 16.76
C ILE A 228 -6.34 -0.01 16.20
N THR A 229 -5.10 0.49 16.25
CA THR A 229 -3.95 -0.20 15.65
C THR A 229 -3.38 -1.30 16.55
N LYS A 230 -3.61 -1.17 17.87
CA LYS A 230 -2.98 -1.95 18.94
C LYS A 230 -1.47 -1.75 19.02
N TYR A 231 -0.98 -0.60 18.55
CA TYR A 231 0.43 -0.23 18.62
C TYR A 231 0.65 1.01 19.49
N ASP A 232 1.63 0.93 20.38
CA ASP A 232 2.16 2.09 21.08
C ASP A 232 3.13 2.89 20.18
N SER A 233 3.57 4.05 20.67
CA SER A 233 4.47 4.92 19.91
C SER A 233 5.86 4.32 19.67
N GLN A 234 6.35 3.46 20.56
CA GLN A 234 7.69 2.84 20.45
C GLN A 234 7.71 1.79 19.34
N GLN A 235 6.61 1.04 19.18
CA GLN A 235 6.49 0.00 18.15
C GLN A 235 6.52 0.54 16.72
N ILE A 236 6.16 1.81 16.52
CA ILE A 236 6.13 2.44 15.19
C ILE A 236 7.29 3.42 14.95
N GLU A 237 8.03 3.78 16.01
CA GLU A 237 9.06 4.84 16.02
C GLU A 237 10.10 4.66 14.92
N GLU A 238 10.69 3.46 14.82
CA GLU A 238 11.74 3.17 13.83
C GLU A 238 11.27 3.42 12.39
N CYS A 239 10.05 3.00 12.07
CA CYS A 239 9.46 3.16 10.75
C CYS A 239 9.05 4.63 10.50
N VAL A 240 8.58 5.35 11.53
CA VAL A 240 8.30 6.80 11.46
C VAL A 240 9.57 7.59 11.16
N ASP A 241 10.65 7.35 11.91
CA ASP A 241 11.92 8.05 11.75
C ASP A 241 12.49 7.85 10.35
N LYS A 242 12.36 6.63 9.81
CA LYS A 242 12.77 6.32 8.45
C LYS A 242 11.97 7.09 7.41
N MET A 243 10.64 7.17 7.55
CA MET A 243 9.79 7.97 6.66
C MET A 243 10.14 9.46 6.70
N ILE A 244 10.33 10.01 7.90
CA ILE A 244 10.68 11.42 8.07
C ILE A 244 12.06 11.74 7.49
N ARG A 245 13.05 10.85 7.65
CA ARG A 245 14.37 11.01 7.03
C ARG A 245 14.28 11.09 5.51
N LEU A 246 13.54 10.16 4.89
CA LEU A 246 13.35 10.15 3.44
C LEU A 246 12.62 11.40 2.94
N TYR A 247 11.64 11.90 3.70
CA TYR A 247 10.94 13.15 3.38
C TYR A 247 11.87 14.37 3.40
N GLN A 248 12.75 14.46 4.40
CA GLN A 248 13.73 15.54 4.50
C GLN A 248 14.74 15.51 3.34
N GLU A 249 15.22 14.32 2.97
CA GLU A 249 16.12 14.15 1.82
C GLU A 249 15.49 14.54 0.49
N ASP A 250 14.18 14.34 0.32
CA ASP A 250 13.43 14.70 -0.89
C ASP A 250 13.17 16.22 -0.95
N ASP A 251 12.83 16.84 0.19
CA ASP A 251 12.63 18.29 0.31
C ASP A 251 13.94 19.06 0.02
N ASP A 252 15.08 18.53 0.44
CA ASP A 252 16.39 19.15 0.19
C ASP A 252 16.86 19.00 -1.26
N ARG A 253 16.45 17.95 -1.99
CA ARG A 253 16.72 17.81 -3.43
C ARG A 253 15.84 18.73 -4.28
N SER A 254 14.72 19.18 -3.73
CA SER A 254 13.74 20.03 -4.41
C SER A 254 14.03 21.53 -4.29
N LYS A 255 15.04 21.91 -3.50
CA LYS A 255 15.53 23.29 -3.31
C LYS A 255 16.75 23.57 -4.18
#